data_AF-A0A4Q2XGB5-F1
#
_entry.id   AF-A0A4Q2XGB5-F1
#
_cell.length_a   1.000
_cell.length_b   1.000
_cell.length_c   1.000
_cell.angle_alpha   90.00
_cell.angle_beta   90.00
_cell.angle_gamma   90.00
#
_symmetry.space_group_name_H-M   'P 1'
#
loop_
_entity.id
_entity.type
_entity.pdbx_description
1 polymer ?
#
loop_
_entity_poly.entity_id
_entity_poly.type
_entity_poly.pdbx_seq_one_letter_code
_entity_poly.pdbx_strand_id
1 'polypeptide(L)'
;METTHYQTRMKLLALAECYHLADEETRGKLRQKADFFPISRGEGDGRSSRSLVIRVSGQLFLIEDTPGGEHGVFALLVPLM
;
A
#
# COMPACT_ATOMS: atom_id res chain seq x y z
N MET A 1 -3.85 -21.83 4.88
CA MET A 1 -2.81 -20.96 4.28
C MET A 1 -3.43 -19.94 3.33
N GLU A 2 -4.31 -20.34 2.41
CA GLU A 2 -4.98 -19.40 1.47
C GLU A 2 -5.83 -18.33 2.17
N THR A 3 -6.56 -18.70 3.23
CA THR A 3 -7.35 -17.76 4.04
C THR A 3 -6.50 -16.67 4.69
N THR A 4 -5.33 -17.03 5.20
CA THR A 4 -4.39 -16.08 5.83
C THR A 4 -3.80 -15.12 4.81
N HIS A 5 -3.44 -15.59 3.62
CA HIS A 5 -2.92 -14.76 2.54
C HIS A 5 -3.96 -13.74 2.05
N TYR A 6 -5.20 -14.19 1.83
CA TYR A 6 -6.31 -13.31 1.44
C TYR A 6 -6.60 -12.24 2.51
N GLN A 7 -6.63 -12.61 3.79
CA GLN A 7 -6.86 -11.66 4.88
C GLN A 7 -5.75 -10.62 4.98
N THR A 8 -4.49 -11.01 4.81
CA THR A 8 -3.35 -10.08 4.80
C THR A 8 -3.45 -9.12 3.62
N ARG A 9 -3.77 -9.61 2.42
CA ARG A 9 -3.99 -8.76 1.23
C ARG A 9 -5.07 -7.73 1.50
N MET A 10 -6.23 -8.13 2.03
CA MET A 10 -7.33 -7.21 2.32
C MET A 10 -6.96 -6.15 3.36
N LYS A 11 -6.20 -6.52 4.40
CA LYS A 11 -5.70 -5.57 5.41
C LYS A 11 -4.75 -4.54 4.80
N LEU A 12 -3.85 -4.97 3.93
CA LEU A 12 -2.90 -4.08 3.25
C LEU A 12 -3.60 -3.10 2.31
N LEU A 13 -4.62 -3.58 1.57
CA LEU A 13 -5.44 -2.74 0.71
C LEU A 13 -6.21 -1.68 1.51
N ALA A 14 -6.89 -2.08 2.58
CA ALA A 14 -7.62 -1.15 3.45
C ALA A 14 -6.67 -0.12 4.09
N LEU A 15 -5.46 -0.54 4.45
CA LEU A 15 -4.44 0.34 5.02
C LEU A 15 -3.96 1.39 4.00
N ALA A 16 -3.73 0.97 2.75
CA ALA A 16 -3.34 1.87 1.66
C ALA A 16 -4.44 2.89 1.34
N GLU A 17 -5.70 2.43 1.23
CA GLU A 17 -6.85 3.29 1.00
C GLU A 17 -7.01 4.33 2.12
N CYS A 18 -6.92 3.87 3.38
CA CYS A 18 -6.97 4.76 4.54
C CYS A 18 -5.86 5.82 4.49
N TYR A 19 -4.63 5.45 4.16
CA TYR A 19 -3.53 6.40 4.03
C TYR A 19 -3.77 7.47 2.95
N HIS A 20 -4.32 7.07 1.79
CA HIS A 20 -4.59 7.97 0.68
C HIS A 20 -5.74 8.97 0.97
N LEU A 21 -6.77 8.53 1.70
CA LEU A 21 -7.95 9.36 2.02
C LEU A 21 -7.80 10.15 3.32
N ALA A 22 -6.89 9.73 4.20
CA ALA A 22 -6.65 10.35 5.51
C ALA A 22 -6.13 11.78 5.40
N ASP A 23 -6.51 12.59 6.40
CA ASP A 23 -5.86 13.86 6.71
C ASP A 23 -4.47 13.65 7.35
N GLU A 24 -3.73 14.75 7.54
CA GLU A 24 -2.36 14.66 8.04
C GLU A 24 -2.27 14.13 9.48
N GLU A 25 -3.27 14.43 10.32
CA GLU A 25 -3.34 13.90 11.69
C GLU A 25 -3.48 12.37 11.67
N THR A 26 -4.41 11.86 10.87
CA THR A 26 -4.66 10.42 10.72
C THR A 26 -3.46 9.72 10.08
N ARG A 27 -2.82 10.32 9.08
CA ARG A 27 -1.55 9.81 8.53
C ARG A 27 -0.45 9.75 9.59
N GLY A 28 -0.37 10.74 10.48
CA GLY A 28 0.53 10.72 11.63
C GLY A 28 0.31 9.50 12.54
N LYS A 29 -0.95 9.16 12.84
CA LYS A 29 -1.31 7.97 13.61
C LYS A 29 -1.00 6.67 12.86
N LEU A 30 -1.25 6.61 11.55
CA LEU A 30 -0.92 5.45 10.72
C LEU A 30 0.58 5.17 10.69
N ARG A 31 1.42 6.22 10.60
CA ARG A 31 2.89 6.11 10.63
C ARG A 31 3.45 5.51 11.92
N GLN A 32 2.68 5.46 13.00
CA GLN A 32 3.08 4.75 14.23
C GLN A 32 2.95 3.22 14.11
N LYS A 33 2.19 2.72 13.11
CA LYS A 33 1.89 1.30 12.92
C LYS A 33 2.65 0.68 11.75
N ALA A 34 3.02 1.48 10.76
CA ALA A 34 3.67 1.05 9.53
C ALA A 34 4.40 2.24 8.90
N ASP A 35 5.38 1.97 8.04
CA ASP A 35 6.00 3.02 7.23
C ASP A 35 5.35 3.07 5.86
N PHE A 36 5.18 4.28 5.32
CA PHE A 36 4.47 4.55 4.08
C PHE A 36 5.37 5.36 3.15
N PHE A 37 5.55 4.88 1.93
CA PHE A 37 6.36 5.53 0.89
C PHE A 37 5.49 5.73 -0.35
N PRO A 38 4.79 6.87 -0.47
CA PRO A 38 4.00 7.17 -1.65
C PRO A 38 4.92 7.32 -2.86
N ILE A 39 4.57 6.68 -3.98
CA ILE A 39 5.30 6.78 -5.24
C ILE A 39 4.52 7.73 -6.15
N SER A 40 5.10 8.88 -6.44
CA SER A 40 4.60 9.79 -7.47
C SER A 40 4.97 9.23 -8.85
N ARG A 41 3.99 8.72 -9.60
CA ARG A 41 4.17 8.49 -11.04
C ARG A 41 3.98 9.83 -11.73
N GLY A 42 5.09 10.42 -12.18
CA GLY A 42 5.09 11.70 -12.88
C GLY A 42 4.23 11.61 -14.14
N GLU A 43 3.25 12.52 -14.20
CA GLU A 43 2.48 12.96 -15.36
C GLU A 43 1.72 11.92 -16.20
N GLY A 44 0.42 12.20 -16.38
CA GLY A 44 -0.28 11.83 -17.62
C GLY A 44 -1.13 10.57 -17.59
N ASP A 45 -2.15 10.52 -16.74
CA ASP A 45 -3.51 10.24 -17.23
C ASP A 45 -4.56 10.57 -16.16
N GLY A 46 -5.74 10.99 -16.60
CA GLY A 46 -6.82 11.59 -15.79
C GLY A 46 -7.47 10.71 -14.69
N ARG A 47 -6.80 9.63 -14.28
CA ARG A 47 -7.05 8.85 -13.06
C ARG A 47 -5.69 8.51 -12.50
N SER A 48 -5.17 9.36 -11.60
CA SER A 48 -3.84 9.20 -11.01
C SER A 48 -3.70 7.81 -10.37
N SER A 49 -3.10 6.85 -11.08
CA SER A 49 -2.75 5.54 -10.54
C SER A 49 -1.87 5.77 -9.31
N ARG A 50 -2.37 5.38 -8.13
CA ARG A 50 -1.65 5.54 -6.88
C ARG A 50 -0.79 4.30 -6.67
N SER A 51 0.50 4.54 -6.50
CA SER A 51 1.45 3.52 -6.07
C SER A 51 1.93 3.88 -4.67
N LEU A 52 1.97 2.89 -3.78
CA LEU A 52 2.36 3.06 -2.39
C LEU A 52 3.17 1.85 -1.94
N VAL A 53 4.35 2.07 -1.38
CA VAL A 53 5.06 1.02 -0.65
C VAL A 53 4.71 1.13 0.83
N ILE A 54 4.38 0.01 1.46
CA ILE A 54 4.14 -0.08 2.91
C ILE A 54 5.14 -1.05 3.51
N ARG A 55 5.79 -0.63 4.60
CA ARG A 55 6.56 -1.51 5.49
C ARG A 55 5.73 -1.86 6.72
N VAL A 56 5.38 -3.14 6.90
CA VAL A 56 4.71 -3.64 8.10
C VAL A 56 5.50 -4.82 8.66
N SER A 57 5.84 -4.78 9.95
CA SER A 57 6.56 -5.86 10.64
C SER A 57 7.84 -6.30 9.90
N GLY A 58 8.58 -5.36 9.31
CA GLY A 58 9.82 -5.61 8.55
C GLY A 58 9.63 -6.11 7.11
N GLN A 59 8.40 -6.35 6.67
CA GLN A 59 8.09 -6.78 5.30
C GLN A 59 7.66 -5.59 4.43
N LEU A 60 8.11 -5.57 3.17
CA LEU A 60 7.77 -4.54 2.20
C LEU A 60 6.71 -5.02 1.21
N PHE A 61 5.69 -4.21 1.01
CA PHE A 61 4.60 -4.47 0.07
C PHE A 61 4.42 -3.27 -0.84
N LEU A 62 4.36 -3.50 -2.15
CA LEU A 62 3.94 -2.53 -3.14
C LEU A 62 2.44 -2.69 -3.37
N ILE A 63 1.69 -1.61 -3.20
CA ILE A 63 0.28 -1.52 -3.53
C ILE A 63 0.15 -0.62 -4.75
N GLU A 64 -0.53 -1.11 -5.78
CA GLU A 64 -0.77 -0.36 -7.02
C GLU A 64 -2.25 -0.37 -7.40
N ASP A 65 -2.76 0.82 -7.71
CA ASP A 65 -4.03 0.98 -8.41
C ASP A 65 -3.82 0.67 -9.88
N THR A 66 -4.49 -0.38 -10.37
CA THR A 66 -4.50 -0.70 -11.79
C THR A 66 -5.50 0.18 -12.55
N PRO A 67 -5.30 0.42 -13.86
CA PRO A 67 -6.25 1.18 -14.68
C PRO A 67 -7.69 0.60 -14.69
N GLY A 68 -7.84 -0.71 -14.41
CA GLY A 68 -9.12 -1.40 -14.30
C GLY A 68 -9.87 -1.17 -12.98
N GLY A 69 -9.29 -0.42 -12.03
CA GLY A 69 -9.86 -0.21 -10.70
C GLY A 69 -9.56 -1.33 -9.70
N GLU A 70 -8.77 -2.34 -10.10
CA GLU A 70 -8.31 -3.38 -9.17
C GLU A 70 -7.09 -2.89 -8.39
N HIS A 71 -7.07 -3.18 -7.09
CA HIS A 71 -5.89 -2.91 -6.25
C HIS A 71 -5.02 -4.17 -6.14
N GLY A 72 -3.79 -4.07 -6.66
CA GLY A 72 -2.78 -5.12 -6.59
C GLY A 72 -1.94 -4.99 -5.33
N VAL A 73 -1.66 -6.10 -4.63
CA VAL A 73 -0.64 -6.15 -3.57
C VAL A 73 0.48 -7.06 -4.06
N PHE A 74 1.67 -6.50 -4.24
CA PHE A 74 2.86 -7.20 -4.65
C PHE A 74 3.83 -7.23 -3.47
N ALA A 75 4.17 -8.42 -2.97
CA ALA A 75 5.21 -8.55 -1.97
C ALA A 75 6.56 -8.29 -2.62
N LEU A 76 7.26 -7.24 -2.20
CA LEU A 76 8.65 -7.03 -2.58
C LEU A 76 9.48 -7.89 -1.64
N LEU A 77 9.89 -9.07 -2.12
CA LEU A 77 10.78 -9.95 -1.38
C LEU A 77 12.06 -9.18 -1.06
N VAL A 78 12.22 -8.82 0.22
CA VAL A 78 13.50 -8.34 0.75
C VAL A 78 14.42 -9.57 0.78
N PRO A 79 15.68 -9.48 0.33
CA PRO A 79 16.61 -10.58 0.48
C PRO A 79 16.72 -10.95 1.98
N LEU A 80 16.45 -12.22 2.29
CA LEU A 80 16.74 -12.79 3.59
C LEU A 80 18.27 -12.80 3.74
N MET A 81 18.79 -11.95 4.63
CA MET A 81 20.14 -12.13 5.20
C MET A 81 20.00 -12.78 6.56
#